data_AF-A0A5R9DRQ5-F1
#
_entry.id   AF-A0A5R9DRQ5-F1
#
_cell.length_a   1.000
_cell.length_b   1.000
_cell.length_c   1.000
_cell.angle_alpha   90.00
_cell.angle_beta   90.00
_cell.angle_gamma   90.00
#
_symmetry.space_group_name_H-M   'P 1'
#
loop_
_entity.id
_entity.type
_entity.pdbx_description
1 polymer ?
#
loop_
_entity_poly.entity_id
_entity_poly.type
_entity_poly.pdbx_seq_one_letter_code
_entity_poly.pdbx_strand_id
1 'polypeptide(L)'
;MHDHDHLVIHCPRCPSHEVEAQLDPPAGTSSPAVAALACVLCGHRWHPGELPQILAPDYDQAYAAAPALAEEELTLAMWAEGINLRAQAARDGNGPAVDHGGYRLFYLRQAAYLDRAAHATQVAAHGGLIDPEHATDAADAAVMAADLLLHLDLDLGEVHVEGLLGPDSPQWQSPEGLRAYVRQEYVAWQEWENTARRARRDR
;
A
#
# COMPACT_ATOMS: atom_id res chain seq x y z
N MET A 1 -9.44 -29.36 9.19
CA MET A 1 -10.57 -28.90 8.36
C MET A 1 -10.59 -27.40 8.55
N HIS A 2 -9.90 -26.68 7.67
CA HIS A 2 -9.68 -25.24 7.81
C HIS A 2 -10.97 -24.54 7.37
N ASP A 3 -11.69 -23.99 8.34
CA ASP A 3 -12.78 -23.07 8.09
C ASP A 3 -12.14 -21.85 7.42
N HIS A 4 -12.43 -21.70 6.13
CA HIS A 4 -12.05 -20.51 5.39
C HIS A 4 -13.01 -19.43 5.86
N ASP A 5 -12.56 -18.56 6.76
CA ASP A 5 -13.29 -17.35 7.13
C ASP A 5 -13.40 -16.48 5.88
N HIS A 6 -14.44 -16.74 5.09
CA HIS A 6 -14.82 -15.93 3.95
C HIS A 6 -15.19 -14.54 4.47
N LEU A 7 -14.50 -13.51 3.97
CA LEU A 7 -14.76 -12.11 4.31
C LEU A 7 -16.25 -11.79 4.14
N VAL A 8 -16.90 -11.42 5.23
CA VAL A 8 -18.33 -11.09 5.30
C VAL A 8 -18.49 -9.59 5.02
N ILE A 9 -18.86 -9.23 3.79
CA ILE A 9 -19.10 -7.83 3.39
C ILE A 9 -20.47 -7.39 3.91
N HIS A 10 -20.51 -6.42 4.82
CA HIS A 10 -21.76 -5.89 5.34
C HIS A 10 -22.33 -4.76 4.47
N CYS A 11 -23.66 -4.77 4.29
CA CYS A 11 -24.34 -3.68 3.63
C CYS A 11 -24.32 -2.41 4.50
N PRO A 12 -23.97 -1.23 3.95
CA PRO A 12 -23.94 0.00 4.73
C PRO A 12 -25.34 0.54 5.12
N ARG A 13 -26.42 -0.05 4.58
CA ARG A 13 -27.81 0.37 4.85
C ARG A 13 -28.65 -0.61 5.65
N CYS A 14 -28.20 -1.85 5.84
CA CYS A 14 -28.99 -2.87 6.53
C CYS A 14 -28.06 -3.91 7.18
N PRO A 15 -28.53 -4.71 8.14
CA PRO A 15 -27.68 -5.68 8.85
C PRO A 15 -27.27 -6.90 8.01
N SER A 16 -27.60 -6.94 6.71
CA SER A 16 -27.24 -8.04 5.82
C SER A 16 -25.75 -8.06 5.50
N HIS A 17 -25.25 -9.27 5.25
CA HIS A 17 -23.94 -9.54 4.69
C HIS A 17 -24.00 -10.28 3.35
N GLU A 18 -25.21 -10.48 2.82
CA GLU A 18 -25.43 -11.08 1.51
C GLU A 18 -25.24 -9.98 0.46
N VAL A 19 -24.05 -9.95 -0.13
CA VAL A 19 -23.63 -8.94 -1.11
C VAL A 19 -23.12 -9.63 -2.37
N GLU A 20 -23.61 -9.19 -3.51
CA GLU A 20 -23.19 -9.67 -4.83
C GLU A 20 -22.42 -8.59 -5.57
N ALA A 21 -21.36 -9.00 -6.28
CA ALA A 21 -20.70 -8.14 -7.24
C ALA A 21 -21.55 -8.08 -8.52
N GLN A 22 -21.89 -6.87 -8.95
CA GLN A 22 -22.62 -6.60 -10.17
C GLN A 22 -21.84 -5.58 -11.00
N LEU A 23 -22.03 -5.62 -12.32
CA LEU A 23 -21.56 -4.56 -13.19
C LEU A 23 -22.69 -3.55 -13.35
N ASP A 24 -22.41 -2.28 -13.09
CA ASP A 24 -23.36 -1.23 -13.44
C ASP A 24 -23.46 -1.13 -14.96
N PRO A 25 -24.70 -1.08 -15.49
CA PRO A 25 -24.89 -0.85 -16.90
C PRO A 25 -24.30 0.53 -17.25
N PRO A 26 -23.58 0.66 -18.37
CA PRO A 26 -22.92 1.89 -18.71
C PRO A 26 -23.95 3.01 -18.88
N ALA A 27 -23.71 4.16 -18.24
CA ALA A 27 -24.59 5.34 -18.28
C ALA A 27 -24.59 6.07 -19.66
N GLY A 28 -24.21 5.36 -20.73
CA GLY A 28 -24.09 5.86 -22.10
C GLY A 28 -23.23 4.94 -22.97
N THR A 29 -23.14 5.23 -24.27
CA THR A 29 -22.39 4.44 -25.26
C THR A 29 -20.85 4.51 -25.11
N SER A 30 -20.34 5.25 -24.13
CA SER A 30 -18.90 5.60 -24.04
C SER A 30 -18.29 5.38 -22.66
N SER A 31 -19.06 4.91 -21.67
CA SER A 31 -18.55 4.67 -20.31
C SER A 31 -18.31 3.18 -20.10
N PRO A 32 -17.15 2.77 -19.55
CA PRO A 32 -16.94 1.37 -19.17
C PRO A 32 -17.92 0.97 -18.06
N ALA A 33 -18.31 -0.30 -18.04
CA ALA A 33 -19.11 -0.85 -16.95
C ALA A 33 -18.29 -0.80 -15.65
N VAL A 34 -18.85 -0.20 -14.61
CA VAL A 34 -18.17 -0.04 -13.31
C VAL A 34 -18.62 -1.16 -12.39
N ALA A 35 -17.68 -1.79 -11.68
CA ALA A 35 -18.02 -2.77 -10.66
C ALA A 35 -18.78 -2.09 -9.51
N ALA A 36 -19.89 -2.68 -9.11
CA ALA A 36 -20.76 -2.25 -8.03
C ALA A 36 -21.05 -3.43 -7.11
N LEU A 37 -21.20 -3.15 -5.82
CA LEU A 37 -21.68 -4.12 -4.84
C LEU A 37 -23.17 -3.89 -4.64
N ALA A 38 -23.95 -4.97 -4.63
CA ALA A 38 -25.39 -4.94 -4.42
C ALA A 38 -25.76 -5.83 -3.24
N CYS A 39 -26.45 -5.27 -2.25
CA CYS A 39 -26.99 -6.07 -1.16
C CYS A 39 -28.21 -6.87 -1.64
N VAL A 40 -28.18 -8.18 -1.45
CA VAL A 40 -29.28 -9.09 -1.83
C VAL A 40 -30.53 -8.80 -0.99
N LEU A 41 -30.37 -8.40 0.27
CA LEU A 41 -31.50 -8.15 1.18
C LEU A 41 -32.23 -6.83 0.90
N CYS A 42 -31.50 -5.73 0.80
CA CYS A 42 -32.11 -4.39 0.70
C CYS A 42 -31.98 -3.74 -0.68
N GLY A 43 -31.28 -4.38 -1.62
CA GLY A 43 -31.07 -3.87 -2.97
C GLY A 43 -30.20 -2.61 -3.05
N HIS A 44 -29.62 -2.17 -1.93
CA HIS A 44 -28.72 -1.02 -1.94
C HIS A 44 -27.49 -1.36 -2.78
N ARG A 45 -27.14 -0.44 -3.68
CA ARG A 45 -25.97 -0.50 -4.54
C ARG A 45 -24.99 0.56 -4.09
N TRP A 46 -23.73 0.19 -4.01
CA TRP A 46 -22.63 1.11 -3.71
C TRP A 46 -21.41 0.69 -4.51
N HIS A 47 -20.60 1.67 -4.89
CA HIS A 47 -19.30 1.36 -5.47
C HIS A 47 -18.35 0.84 -4.40
N PRO A 48 -17.41 -0.07 -4.72
CA PRO A 48 -16.38 -0.48 -3.78
C PRO A 48 -15.62 0.71 -3.16
N GLY A 49 -15.46 1.81 -3.91
CA GLY A 49 -14.85 3.06 -3.44
C GLY A 49 -15.74 3.93 -2.54
N GLU A 50 -17.02 3.61 -2.35
CA GLU A 50 -17.97 4.31 -1.46
C GLU A 50 -18.08 3.66 -0.07
N LEU A 51 -17.41 2.52 0.16
CA LEU A 51 -17.26 1.96 1.50
C LEU A 51 -16.41 2.91 2.36
N PRO A 52 -16.71 3.09 3.66
CA PRO A 52 -15.80 3.80 4.55
C PRO A 52 -14.45 3.07 4.56
N GLN A 53 -13.42 3.82 4.14
CA GLN A 53 -11.98 3.64 4.38
C GLN A 53 -11.51 2.18 4.49
N ILE A 54 -10.99 1.70 3.36
CA ILE A 54 -9.82 0.83 3.23
C ILE A 54 -9.53 -0.07 4.46
N LEU A 55 -9.64 -1.38 4.27
CA LEU A 55 -9.24 -2.44 5.21
C LEU A 55 -7.74 -2.42 5.62
N ALA A 56 -6.99 -1.35 5.32
CA ALA A 56 -5.60 -1.18 5.70
C ALA A 56 -5.47 -0.19 6.87
N PRO A 57 -4.35 -0.22 7.61
CA PRO A 57 -4.08 0.73 8.68
C PRO A 57 -4.21 2.19 8.21
N ASP A 58 -4.78 3.04 9.06
CA ASP A 58 -4.76 4.48 8.82
C ASP A 58 -3.32 5.04 8.90
N TYR A 59 -3.15 6.30 8.53
CA TYR A 59 -1.84 6.95 8.48
C TYR A 59 -1.10 6.90 9.82
N ASP A 60 -1.80 7.21 10.92
CA ASP A 60 -1.18 7.29 12.25
C ASP A 60 -0.83 5.89 12.75
N GLN A 61 -1.70 4.91 12.55
CA GLN A 61 -1.44 3.51 12.88
C GLN A 61 -0.24 2.96 12.11
N ALA A 62 -0.13 3.28 10.82
CA ALA A 62 0.95 2.78 9.97
C ALA A 62 2.32 3.35 10.32
N TYR A 63 2.36 4.63 10.72
CA TYR A 63 3.62 5.38 10.79
C TYR A 63 3.96 5.90 12.19
N ALA A 64 3.22 5.53 13.23
CA ALA A 64 3.51 5.91 14.62
C ALA A 64 4.95 5.63 15.06
N ALA A 65 5.53 4.52 14.56
CA ALA A 65 6.90 4.11 14.88
C ALA A 65 7.92 4.43 13.76
N ALA A 66 7.50 5.11 12.69
CA ALA A 66 8.38 5.42 11.57
C ALA A 66 9.39 6.52 11.97
N PRO A 67 10.66 6.44 11.50
CA PRO A 67 11.67 7.46 11.78
C PRO A 67 11.30 8.81 11.16
N ALA A 68 11.96 9.88 11.57
CA ALA A 68 11.71 11.21 11.00
C ALA A 68 11.99 11.22 9.48
N LEU A 69 11.26 12.05 8.72
CA LEU A 69 11.39 12.09 7.25
C LEU A 69 12.84 12.35 6.80
N ALA A 70 13.54 13.28 7.44
CA ALA A 70 14.94 13.58 7.10
C ALA A 70 15.91 12.41 7.40
N GLU A 71 15.64 11.63 8.44
CA GLU A 71 16.43 10.44 8.76
C GLU A 71 16.16 9.30 7.75
N GLU A 72 14.89 9.12 7.38
CA GLU A 72 14.47 8.15 6.37
C GLU A 72 15.06 8.49 4.99
N GLU A 73 15.02 9.76 4.60
CA GLU A 73 15.59 10.26 3.34
C GLU A 73 17.09 9.96 3.24
N LEU A 74 17.86 10.30 4.29
CA LEU A 74 19.29 9.99 4.33
C LEU A 74 19.54 8.47 4.26
N THR A 75 18.75 7.69 5.00
CA THR A 75 18.86 6.22 4.98
C THR A 75 18.61 5.66 3.59
N LEU A 76 17.53 6.12 2.92
CA LEU A 76 17.19 5.70 1.57
C LEU A 76 18.27 6.10 0.56
N ALA A 77 18.85 7.29 0.67
CA ALA A 77 19.94 7.74 -0.20
C ALA A 77 21.17 6.83 -0.09
N MET A 78 21.61 6.52 1.13
CA MET A 78 22.72 5.60 1.38
C MET A 78 22.42 4.19 0.85
N TRP A 79 21.17 3.75 0.98
CA TRP A 79 20.78 2.42 0.52
C TRP A 79 20.74 2.32 -1.00
N ALA A 80 20.21 3.33 -1.68
CA ALA A 80 20.19 3.42 -3.13
C ALA A 80 21.62 3.38 -3.70
N GLU A 81 22.55 4.12 -3.11
CA GLU A 81 23.96 4.08 -3.48
C GLU A 81 24.55 2.67 -3.29
N GLY A 82 24.32 2.05 -2.13
CA GLY A 82 24.78 0.69 -1.84
C GLY A 82 24.21 -0.37 -2.79
N ILE A 83 22.94 -0.25 -3.17
CA ILE A 83 22.30 -1.12 -4.17
C ILE A 83 22.95 -0.95 -5.54
N ASN A 84 23.17 0.29 -5.98
CA ASN A 84 23.80 0.59 -7.27
C ASN A 84 25.23 0.04 -7.34
N LEU A 85 26.02 0.23 -6.27
CA LEU A 85 27.38 -0.29 -6.18
C LEU A 85 27.42 -1.83 -6.26
N ARG A 86 26.52 -2.52 -5.56
CA ARG A 86 26.43 -3.99 -5.62
C ARG A 86 25.93 -4.49 -6.96
N ALA A 87 24.96 -3.82 -7.57
CA ALA A 87 24.49 -4.15 -8.91
C ALA A 87 25.61 -4.00 -9.94
N GLN A 88 26.42 -2.95 -9.84
CA GLN A 88 27.58 -2.74 -10.71
C GLN A 88 28.66 -3.81 -10.47
N ALA A 89 29.03 -4.06 -9.21
CA ALA A 89 30.00 -5.10 -8.87
C ALA A 89 29.58 -6.49 -9.37
N ALA A 90 28.29 -6.83 -9.27
CA ALA A 90 27.76 -8.08 -9.79
C ALA A 90 27.84 -8.17 -11.32
N ARG A 91 27.54 -7.08 -12.03
CA ARG A 91 27.72 -7.00 -13.50
C ARG A 91 29.19 -7.19 -13.91
N ASP A 92 30.11 -6.68 -13.10
CA ASP A 92 31.55 -6.79 -13.32
C ASP A 92 32.13 -8.14 -12.82
N GLY A 93 31.30 -9.05 -12.30
CA GLY A 93 31.71 -10.37 -11.80
C GLY A 93 32.39 -10.36 -10.42
N ASN A 94 32.32 -9.24 -9.69
CA ASN A 94 33.03 -9.00 -8.43
C ASN A 94 32.17 -9.19 -7.17
N GLY A 95 31.15 -10.05 -7.22
CA GLY A 95 30.32 -10.39 -6.07
C GLY A 95 28.88 -10.73 -6.42
N PRO A 96 28.06 -11.09 -5.41
CA PRO A 96 26.65 -11.38 -5.62
C PRO A 96 25.85 -10.09 -5.88
N ALA A 97 24.79 -10.21 -6.68
CA ALA A 97 23.77 -9.18 -6.80
C ALA A 97 22.99 -9.01 -5.48
N VAL A 98 22.26 -7.91 -5.35
CA VAL A 98 21.31 -7.74 -4.24
C VAL A 98 20.17 -8.73 -4.40
N ASP A 99 19.80 -9.42 -3.33
CA ASP A 99 18.69 -10.35 -3.35
C ASP A 99 17.34 -9.62 -3.50
N HIS A 100 16.32 -10.38 -3.91
CA HIS A 100 14.97 -9.86 -4.12
C HIS A 100 14.38 -9.23 -2.85
N GLY A 101 14.69 -9.79 -1.67
CA GLY A 101 14.22 -9.29 -0.38
C GLY A 101 14.77 -7.90 -0.04
N GLY A 102 16.06 -7.67 -0.26
CA GLY A 102 16.72 -6.39 -0.05
C GLY A 102 16.25 -5.32 -1.03
N TYR A 103 16.03 -5.69 -2.29
CA TYR A 103 15.42 -4.80 -3.29
C TYR A 103 14.01 -4.39 -2.91
N ARG A 104 13.17 -5.35 -2.52
CA ARG A 104 11.80 -5.05 -2.14
C ARG A 104 11.72 -4.16 -0.92
N LEU A 105 12.51 -4.44 0.12
CA LEU A 105 12.47 -3.64 1.35
C LEU A 105 12.87 -2.19 1.09
N PHE A 106 13.80 -1.94 0.16
CA PHE A 106 14.10 -0.59 -0.29
C PHE A 106 12.86 0.11 -0.87
N TYR A 107 12.16 -0.53 -1.80
CA TYR A 107 10.96 0.04 -2.41
C TYR A 107 9.80 0.22 -1.42
N LEU A 108 9.61 -0.71 -0.48
CA LEU A 108 8.63 -0.55 0.60
C LEU A 108 8.91 0.69 1.44
N ARG A 109 10.16 0.87 1.88
CA ARG A 109 10.56 2.04 2.67
C ARG A 109 10.48 3.33 1.87
N GLN A 110 10.83 3.30 0.57
CA GLN A 110 10.68 4.44 -0.32
C GLN A 110 9.22 4.85 -0.52
N ALA A 111 8.33 3.89 -0.78
CA ALA A 111 6.90 4.15 -0.93
C ALA A 111 6.29 4.70 0.37
N ALA A 112 6.66 4.13 1.53
CA ALA A 112 6.23 4.63 2.83
C ALA A 112 6.75 6.05 3.14
N TYR A 113 8.00 6.35 2.77
CA TYR A 113 8.54 7.71 2.85
C TYR A 113 7.72 8.70 2.02
N LEU A 114 7.40 8.35 0.77
CA LEU A 114 6.64 9.22 -0.12
C LEU A 114 5.18 9.39 0.33
N ASP A 115 4.53 8.35 0.85
CA ASP A 115 3.19 8.47 1.44
C ASP A 115 3.16 9.47 2.61
N ARG A 116 4.18 9.41 3.47
CA ARG A 116 4.37 10.33 4.61
C ARG A 116 4.72 11.74 4.18
N ALA A 117 5.59 11.91 3.20
CA ALA A 117 5.92 13.20 2.63
C ALA A 117 4.68 13.84 1.99
N ALA A 118 3.90 13.08 1.21
CA ALA A 118 2.65 13.54 0.62
C ALA A 118 1.64 13.99 1.68
N HIS A 119 1.46 13.21 2.75
CA HIS A 119 0.58 13.59 3.85
C HIS A 119 1.02 14.91 4.52
N ALA A 120 2.32 15.06 4.82
CA ALA A 120 2.85 16.30 5.40
C ALA A 120 2.63 17.52 4.49
N THR A 121 2.82 17.35 3.19
CA THR A 121 2.58 18.38 2.17
C THR A 121 1.09 18.73 2.07
N GLN A 122 0.18 17.74 2.12
CA GLN A 122 -1.26 17.98 2.16
C GLN A 122 -1.71 18.78 3.38
N VAL A 123 -1.17 18.46 4.57
CA VAL A 123 -1.44 19.22 5.81
C VAL A 123 -0.93 20.66 5.68
N ALA A 124 0.27 20.87 5.14
CA ALA A 124 0.84 22.20 4.94
C ALA A 124 0.04 23.02 3.91
N ALA A 125 -0.44 22.41 2.81
CA ALA A 125 -1.29 23.07 1.83
C ALA A 125 -2.65 23.46 2.41
N HIS A 126 -3.26 22.59 3.21
CA HIS A 126 -4.51 22.90 3.91
C HIS A 126 -4.35 24.08 4.89
N GLY A 127 -3.18 24.21 5.50
CA GLY A 127 -2.80 25.35 6.33
C GLY A 127 -2.37 26.61 5.56
N GLY A 128 -2.35 26.58 4.22
CA GLY A 128 -1.93 27.70 3.38
C GLY A 128 -0.43 28.00 3.42
N LEU A 129 0.40 27.05 3.87
CA LEU A 129 1.87 27.23 3.96
C LEU A 129 2.59 26.94 2.65
N ILE A 130 1.96 26.17 1.77
CA ILE A 130 2.48 25.80 0.44
C ILE A 130 1.34 25.77 -0.57
N ASP A 131 1.69 25.77 -1.85
CA ASP A 131 0.72 25.68 -2.96
C ASP A 131 0.01 24.31 -2.97
N PRO A 132 -1.32 24.26 -3.13
CA PRO A 132 -2.05 23.01 -3.42
C PRO A 132 -1.53 22.21 -4.61
N GLU A 133 -0.91 22.84 -5.61
CA GLU A 133 -0.30 22.14 -6.74
C GLU A 133 0.85 21.22 -6.27
N HIS A 134 1.74 21.73 -5.42
CA HIS A 134 2.82 20.92 -4.84
C HIS A 134 2.29 19.75 -3.98
N ALA A 135 1.13 19.90 -3.34
CA ALA A 135 0.49 18.81 -2.59
C ALA A 135 -0.10 17.73 -3.50
N THR A 136 -0.58 18.12 -4.69
CA THR A 136 -1.02 17.19 -5.73
C THR A 136 0.17 16.40 -6.27
N ASP A 137 1.26 17.08 -6.63
CA ASP A 137 2.48 16.43 -7.14
C ASP A 137 3.06 15.41 -6.14
N ALA A 138 3.08 15.76 -4.86
CA ALA A 138 3.55 14.85 -3.81
C ALA A 138 2.63 13.63 -3.66
N ALA A 139 1.31 13.81 -3.78
CA ALA A 139 0.34 12.71 -3.74
C ALA A 139 0.52 11.77 -4.94
N ASP A 140 0.70 12.31 -6.14
CA ASP A 140 0.94 11.53 -7.35
C ASP A 140 2.25 10.73 -7.24
N ALA A 141 3.31 11.34 -6.70
CA ALA A 141 4.57 10.63 -6.44
C ALA A 141 4.41 9.46 -5.47
N ALA A 142 3.61 9.63 -4.40
CA ALA A 142 3.31 8.55 -3.46
C ALA A 142 2.51 7.42 -4.12
N VAL A 143 1.53 7.75 -4.96
CA VAL A 143 0.73 6.77 -5.70
C VAL A 143 1.59 6.00 -6.70
N MET A 144 2.47 6.66 -7.46
CA MET A 144 3.39 5.99 -8.38
C MET A 144 4.35 5.04 -7.66
N ALA A 145 4.87 5.43 -6.49
CA ALA A 145 5.75 4.56 -5.71
C ALA A 145 5.00 3.36 -5.12
N ALA A 146 3.77 3.56 -4.69
CA ALA A 146 2.89 2.48 -4.22
C ALA A 146 2.54 1.49 -5.33
N ASP A 147 2.23 2.00 -6.53
CA ASP A 147 1.96 1.18 -7.71
C ASP A 147 3.18 0.36 -8.13
N LEU A 148 4.38 0.96 -8.11
CA LEU A 148 5.64 0.26 -8.38
C LEU A 148 5.87 -0.89 -7.39
N LEU A 149 5.64 -0.66 -6.09
CA LEU A 149 5.77 -1.69 -5.07
C LEU A 149 4.76 -2.83 -5.30
N LEU A 150 3.50 -2.49 -5.59
CA LEU A 150 2.46 -3.49 -5.84
C LEU A 150 2.81 -4.39 -7.03
N HIS A 151 3.24 -3.80 -8.14
CA HIS A 151 3.66 -4.55 -9.32
C HIS A 151 4.89 -5.42 -9.02
N LEU A 152 5.86 -4.89 -8.27
CA LEU A 152 7.02 -5.66 -7.84
C LEU A 152 6.60 -6.90 -7.04
N ASP A 153 5.61 -6.76 -6.16
CA ASP A 153 5.14 -7.85 -5.30
C ASP A 153 4.33 -8.90 -6.07
N LEU A 154 3.54 -8.45 -7.05
CA LEU A 154 2.85 -9.34 -7.99
C LEU A 154 3.84 -10.15 -8.86
N ASP A 155 4.95 -9.51 -9.29
CA ASP A 155 5.96 -10.14 -10.14
C ASP A 155 6.90 -11.08 -9.37
N LEU A 156 7.24 -10.74 -8.13
CA LEU A 156 8.20 -11.51 -7.32
C LEU A 156 7.57 -12.70 -6.58
N GLY A 157 6.24 -12.79 -6.49
CA GLY A 157 5.47 -13.97 -6.09
C GLY A 157 5.65 -14.50 -4.65
N GLU A 158 6.73 -14.17 -3.95
CA GLU A 158 7.09 -14.79 -2.66
C GLU A 158 7.69 -13.81 -1.63
N VAL A 159 7.75 -12.52 -1.93
CA VAL A 159 8.28 -11.53 -0.99
C VAL A 159 7.18 -10.51 -0.72
N HIS A 160 6.20 -10.86 0.10
CA HIS A 160 5.33 -9.88 0.74
C HIS A 160 5.07 -10.35 2.16
N VAL A 161 4.73 -9.42 3.05
CA VAL A 161 4.36 -9.82 4.40
C VAL A 161 2.91 -10.28 4.33
N GLU A 162 2.53 -11.32 5.07
CA GLU A 162 1.13 -11.79 5.14
C GLU A 162 0.25 -10.71 5.80
N GLY A 163 -0.11 -9.69 5.03
CA GLY A 163 -1.09 -8.70 5.40
C GLY A 163 -2.51 -9.23 5.23
N LEU A 164 -3.50 -8.46 5.70
CA LEU A 164 -4.91 -8.85 5.67
C LEU A 164 -5.43 -9.10 4.24
N LEU A 165 -4.89 -8.36 3.27
CA LEU A 165 -5.23 -8.47 1.86
C LEU A 165 -3.96 -8.75 1.04
N GLY A 166 -4.04 -9.69 0.10
CA GLY A 166 -2.93 -10.00 -0.82
C GLY A 166 -2.69 -8.88 -1.84
N PRO A 167 -1.55 -8.89 -2.54
CA PRO A 167 -1.24 -7.89 -3.58
C PRO A 167 -2.20 -7.94 -4.78
N ASP A 168 -2.95 -9.02 -4.98
CA ASP A 168 -3.94 -9.17 -6.06
C ASP A 168 -5.32 -8.59 -5.71
N SER A 169 -5.48 -8.00 -4.53
CA SER A 169 -6.77 -7.50 -4.03
C SER A 169 -7.29 -6.33 -4.88
N PRO A 170 -8.56 -6.35 -5.35
CA PRO A 170 -9.13 -5.26 -6.16
C PRO A 170 -9.23 -3.92 -5.43
N GLN A 171 -9.14 -3.92 -4.09
CA GLN A 171 -9.11 -2.75 -3.23
C GLN A 171 -7.92 -1.83 -3.53
N TRP A 172 -6.85 -2.35 -4.15
CA TRP A 172 -5.65 -1.61 -4.49
C TRP A 172 -5.74 -0.84 -5.81
N GLN A 173 -6.83 -0.98 -6.57
CA GLN A 173 -6.93 -0.40 -7.93
C GLN A 173 -7.25 1.11 -7.95
N SER A 174 -7.25 1.78 -6.80
CA SER A 174 -7.47 3.23 -6.67
C SER A 174 -6.23 3.91 -6.08
N PRO A 175 -6.01 5.22 -6.34
CA PRO A 175 -4.91 5.96 -5.73
C PRO A 175 -4.85 5.81 -4.20
N GLU A 176 -6.00 5.92 -3.52
CA GLU A 176 -6.10 5.74 -2.08
C GLU A 176 -5.81 4.29 -1.67
N GLY A 177 -6.32 3.33 -2.44
CA GLY A 177 -6.05 1.89 -2.26
C GLY A 177 -4.58 1.55 -2.36
N LEU A 178 -3.86 2.10 -3.34
CA LEU A 178 -2.41 1.93 -3.49
C LEU A 178 -1.66 2.45 -2.26
N ARG A 179 -2.00 3.65 -1.79
CA ARG A 179 -1.37 4.22 -0.58
C ARG A 179 -1.65 3.38 0.65
N ALA A 180 -2.84 2.80 0.74
CA ALA A 180 -3.19 1.87 1.81
C ALA A 180 -2.45 0.53 1.74
N TYR A 181 -2.22 -0.01 0.55
CA TYR A 181 -1.40 -1.19 0.36
C TYR A 181 -0.01 -0.99 0.99
N VAL A 182 0.63 0.16 0.73
CA VAL A 182 1.92 0.52 1.34
C VAL A 182 1.85 0.52 2.87
N ARG A 183 0.77 1.07 3.45
CA ARG A 183 0.59 1.12 4.91
C ARG A 183 0.48 -0.28 5.51
N GLN A 184 -0.30 -1.16 4.88
CA GLN A 184 -0.42 -2.56 5.32
C GLN A 184 0.96 -3.25 5.32
N GLU A 185 1.66 -3.19 4.19
CA GLU A 185 2.96 -3.86 4.04
C GLU A 185 4.00 -3.28 5.00
N TYR A 186 3.95 -1.97 5.26
CA TYR A 186 4.86 -1.31 6.18
C TYR A 186 4.62 -1.74 7.63
N VAL A 187 3.36 -1.80 8.09
CA VAL A 187 3.02 -2.30 9.43
C VAL A 187 3.48 -3.74 9.60
N ALA A 188 3.13 -4.59 8.63
CA ALA A 188 3.45 -6.00 8.67
C ALA A 188 4.99 -6.22 8.71
N TRP A 189 5.75 -5.42 7.96
CA TRP A 189 7.22 -5.42 8.04
C TRP A 189 7.73 -4.99 9.42
N GLN A 190 7.19 -3.91 10.01
CA GLN A 190 7.60 -3.44 11.33
C GLN A 190 7.35 -4.50 12.42
N GLU A 191 6.21 -5.19 12.36
CA GLU A 191 5.87 -6.27 13.29
C GLU A 191 6.83 -7.46 13.18
N TRP A 192 7.14 -7.86 11.94
CA TRP A 192 8.14 -8.88 11.68
C TRP A 192 9.51 -8.48 12.22
N GLU A 193 9.97 -7.25 11.94
CA GLU A 193 11.27 -6.76 12.38
C GLU A 193 11.36 -6.71 13.92
N ASN A 194 10.32 -6.22 14.58
CA ASN A 194 10.24 -6.19 16.04
C ASN A 194 10.30 -7.58 16.66
N THR A 195 9.64 -8.56 16.03
CA THR A 195 9.67 -9.96 16.47
C THR A 195 11.05 -10.58 16.26
N ALA A 196 11.67 -10.36 15.10
CA ALA A 196 13.03 -10.82 14.80
C ALA A 196 14.06 -10.21 15.76
N ARG A 197 13.95 -8.91 16.09
CA ARG A 197 14.83 -8.23 17.05
C ARG A 197 14.69 -8.79 18.46
N ARG A 198 13.47 -9.07 18.93
CA ARG A 198 13.23 -9.71 20.24
C ARG A 198 13.87 -11.09 20.30
N ALA A 199 13.64 -11.93 19.30
CA ALA A 199 14.22 -13.27 19.22
C ALA A 199 15.77 -13.29 19.21
N ARG A 200 16.43 -12.23 18.73
CA ARG A 200 17.89 -12.09 18.78
C ARG A 200 18.41 -11.63 20.14
N ARG A 201 17.61 -10.92 20.94
CA ARG A 201 17.99 -10.47 22.29
C ARG A 201 17.84 -11.56 23.34
N ASP A 202 16.94 -12.51 23.10
CA ASP A 202 16.68 -13.66 23.98
C ASP A 202 17.62 -14.85 23.74
N ARG A 203 18.61 -14.71 22.82
CA ARG A 203 19.68 -15.68 22.54
C ARG A 203 21.01 -15.18 23.08
#